data_AF-A0A2W4LTL1-F1
#
_entry.id   AF-A0A2W4LTL1-F1
#
_cell.length_a   1.000
_cell.length_b   1.000
_cell.length_c   1.000
_cell.angle_alpha   90.00
_cell.angle_beta   90.00
_cell.angle_gamma   90.00
#
_symmetry.space_group_name_H-M   'P 1'
#
loop_
_entity.id
_entity.type
_entity.pdbx_description
1 polymer ?
#
loop_
_entity_poly.entity_id
_entity_poly.type
_entity_poly.pdbx_seq_one_letter_code
_entity_poly.pdbx_strand_id
1 'polypeptide(L)'
;MSRRTRATVANLHPNGRSPSSRVTPLARAVALVLATAGAGSVQAQQAFSPAWFASKGATQSAAASTAQSLGGRPESSLSRPPQRQQVARERLQRSIQDLNFAARMIAAREAAQVAARRAALNAPSDIPDGLVEGGLKIDTNALSAGWSNAKAPVQTVVGDQTTVLIEQTADKAILNWETFNVGRNTTVRFEQNADWSVLNRVNDPQARPSEIHGSIQADGQVYLINRNGIVFGGTSQVNTRSLVASALAIHGGAIE
;
A
#
# COMPACT_ATOMS: atom_id res chain seq x y z
N MET A 1 4.59 -71.81 -11.65
CA MET A 1 5.10 -70.54 -11.08
C MET A 1 3.88 -69.69 -10.73
N SER A 2 3.45 -69.70 -9.45
CA SER A 2 3.69 -68.63 -8.45
C SER A 2 3.13 -67.28 -8.88
N ARG A 3 2.23 -66.59 -8.18
CA ARG A 3 1.61 -66.75 -6.85
C ARG A 3 0.32 -65.92 -6.85
N ARG A 4 -0.68 -66.39 -6.10
CA ARG A 4 -1.87 -65.64 -5.63
C ARG A 4 -1.44 -64.39 -4.87
N THR A 5 -2.24 -63.32 -4.88
CA THR A 5 -2.75 -62.68 -3.65
C THR A 5 -4.01 -61.87 -3.97
N ARG A 6 -5.07 -62.18 -3.22
CA ARG A 6 -6.34 -61.47 -3.11
C ARG A 6 -6.32 -60.84 -1.70
N ALA A 7 -6.66 -59.56 -1.57
CA ALA A 7 -7.08 -58.94 -0.30
C ALA A 7 -7.83 -57.65 -0.67
N THR A 8 -9.16 -57.63 -0.65
CA THR A 8 -10.05 -57.43 0.51
C THR A 8 -9.99 -56.01 1.06
N VAL A 9 -11.04 -55.27 0.67
CA VAL A 9 -11.72 -54.13 1.31
C VAL A 9 -11.33 -53.84 2.76
N ALA A 10 -10.94 -52.59 3.02
CA ALA A 10 -11.12 -51.96 4.33
C ALA A 10 -11.73 -50.57 4.11
N ASN A 11 -12.97 -50.46 4.56
CA ASN A 11 -13.78 -49.25 4.62
C ASN A 11 -13.32 -48.45 5.85
N LEU A 12 -12.83 -47.23 5.68
CA LEU A 12 -12.59 -46.28 6.78
C LEU A 12 -12.98 -44.87 6.32
N HIS A 13 -14.22 -44.50 6.60
CA HIS A 13 -14.59 -43.11 6.79
C HIS A 13 -14.14 -42.66 8.19
N PRO A 14 -13.44 -41.52 8.26
CA PRO A 14 -13.73 -40.58 9.33
C PRO A 14 -14.07 -39.20 8.78
N ASN A 15 -15.21 -38.68 9.23
CA ASN A 15 -15.56 -37.27 9.20
C ASN A 15 -14.38 -36.41 9.68
N GLY A 16 -14.04 -35.35 8.94
CA GLY A 16 -12.92 -34.50 9.34
C GLY A 16 -12.76 -33.21 8.54
N ARG A 17 -13.72 -32.29 8.72
CA ARG A 17 -13.57 -30.83 8.79
C ARG A 17 -12.69 -30.12 7.73
N SER A 18 -13.35 -29.25 6.99
CA SER A 18 -12.86 -28.09 6.24
C SER A 18 -11.58 -27.47 6.82
N PRO A 19 -10.61 -27.02 5.98
CA PRO A 19 -9.55 -26.13 6.43
C PRO A 19 -10.18 -24.78 6.78
N SER A 20 -10.55 -24.64 8.05
CA SER A 20 -10.84 -23.37 8.67
C SER A 20 -9.53 -22.57 8.69
N SER A 21 -9.45 -21.56 7.83
CA SER A 21 -8.47 -20.49 7.95
C SER A 21 -8.62 -19.87 9.34
N ARG A 22 -7.73 -20.24 10.26
CA ARG A 22 -7.60 -19.59 11.57
C ARG A 22 -6.99 -18.22 11.35
N VAL A 23 -7.84 -17.24 11.07
CA VAL A 23 -7.49 -15.83 11.17
C VAL A 23 -7.46 -15.50 12.66
N THR A 24 -6.27 -15.20 13.16
CA THR A 24 -6.02 -14.71 14.52
C THR A 24 -6.89 -13.48 14.80
N PRO A 25 -7.72 -13.47 15.86
CA PRO A 25 -8.57 -12.33 16.19
C PRO A 25 -7.86 -11.42 17.18
N LEU A 26 -6.98 -10.53 16.70
CA LEU A 26 -6.52 -9.38 17.48
C LEU A 26 -6.45 -8.13 16.59
N ALA A 27 -7.58 -7.83 15.95
CA ALA A 27 -7.86 -6.52 15.37
C ALA A 27 -9.35 -6.21 15.53
N ARG A 28 -9.79 -6.06 16.77
CA ARG A 28 -11.07 -5.45 17.10
C ARG A 28 -10.88 -4.49 18.26
N ALA A 29 -10.74 -3.21 17.95
CA ALA A 29 -11.01 -2.13 18.87
C ALA A 29 -12.01 -1.18 18.21
N VAL A 30 -13.29 -1.51 18.43
CA VAL A 30 -14.48 -0.65 18.55
C VAL A 30 -14.71 0.40 17.45
N ALA A 31 -15.48 0.01 16.43
CA ALA A 31 -16.36 0.91 15.70
C ALA A 31 -17.82 0.49 15.98
N LEU A 32 -18.45 1.15 16.95
CA LEU A 32 -19.89 1.10 17.19
C LEU A 32 -20.36 2.54 17.33
N VAL A 33 -20.80 3.11 16.22
CA VAL A 33 -21.55 4.38 16.22
C VAL A 33 -22.99 4.04 15.92
N LEU A 34 -23.83 4.16 16.94
CA LEU A 34 -25.28 4.09 16.88
C LEU A 34 -25.79 5.16 15.89
N ALA A 35 -26.37 4.70 14.80
CA ALA A 35 -27.17 5.52 13.91
C ALA A 35 -28.58 5.63 14.49
N THR A 36 -28.96 6.82 14.98
CA THR A 36 -30.35 7.29 14.95
C THR A 36 -30.41 8.82 15.04
N ALA A 37 -31.00 9.41 13.99
CA ALA A 37 -31.95 10.53 13.99
C ALA A 37 -31.53 11.78 13.18
N GLY A 38 -32.37 12.12 12.20
CA GLY A 38 -32.52 13.47 11.63
C GLY A 38 -32.18 13.57 10.16
N ALA A 39 -33.20 13.74 9.32
CA ALA A 39 -33.07 13.97 7.88
C ALA A 39 -32.23 15.22 7.57
N GLY A 40 -31.21 15.05 6.73
CA GLY A 40 -30.33 16.10 6.23
C GLY A 40 -29.15 15.46 5.51
N SER A 41 -28.82 15.95 4.33
CA SER A 41 -27.82 15.42 3.37
C SER A 41 -26.64 14.67 4.02
N VAL A 42 -26.51 13.39 3.65
CA VAL A 42 -25.38 12.54 4.04
C VAL A 42 -24.15 12.95 3.22
N GLN A 43 -23.43 13.98 3.67
CA GLN A 43 -22.00 14.02 3.44
C GLN A 43 -21.35 13.06 4.44
N ALA A 44 -20.51 12.15 3.96
CA ALA A 44 -19.76 11.25 4.83
C ALA A 44 -18.91 12.08 5.81
N GLN A 45 -19.42 12.30 7.02
CA GLN A 45 -18.66 12.97 8.07
C GLN A 45 -17.46 12.09 8.39
N GLN A 46 -16.28 12.49 7.94
CA GLN A 46 -15.02 11.89 8.36
C GLN A 46 -15.00 11.96 9.89
N ALA A 47 -15.05 10.79 10.52
CA ALA A 47 -14.79 10.66 11.94
C ALA A 47 -13.46 11.34 12.25
N PHE A 48 -13.39 12.09 13.35
CA PHE A 48 -12.19 12.82 13.77
C PHE A 48 -11.82 14.07 12.93
N SER A 49 -12.76 14.65 12.16
CA SER A 49 -12.57 15.98 11.53
C SER A 49 -12.89 17.15 12.49
N PRO A 50 -12.38 18.37 12.27
CA PRO A 50 -12.72 19.55 13.08
C PRO A 50 -14.23 19.82 13.18
N ALA A 51 -14.97 19.60 12.09
CA ALA A 51 -16.43 19.74 12.05
C ALA A 51 -17.16 18.64 12.85
N TRP A 52 -16.60 17.42 12.87
CA TRP A 52 -17.10 16.31 13.69
C TRP A 52 -16.89 16.57 15.19
N PHE A 53 -15.71 17.12 15.57
CA PHE A 53 -15.45 17.50 16.96
C PHE A 53 -16.35 18.66 17.42
N ALA A 54 -16.61 19.64 16.54
CA ALA A 54 -17.51 20.76 16.85
C ALA A 54 -18.95 20.30 17.12
N SER A 55 -19.48 19.36 16.34
CA SER A 55 -20.85 18.86 16.51
C SER A 55 -21.02 18.00 17.77
N LYS A 56 -20.00 17.19 18.12
CA LYS A 56 -19.99 16.42 19.37
C LYS A 56 -19.81 17.30 20.61
N GLY A 57 -18.97 18.34 20.52
CA GLY A 57 -18.83 19.33 21.58
C GLY A 57 -20.14 20.05 21.88
N ALA A 58 -20.88 20.47 20.84
CA ALA A 58 -22.16 21.16 20.97
C ALA A 58 -23.28 20.27 21.55
N THR A 59 -23.29 18.97 21.26
CA THR A 59 -24.30 18.04 21.80
C THR A 59 -24.07 17.69 23.27
N GLN A 60 -22.82 17.71 23.75
CA GLN A 60 -22.50 17.45 25.16
C GLN A 60 -22.87 18.62 26.08
N SER A 61 -22.69 19.87 25.62
CA SER A 61 -23.10 21.07 26.36
C SER A 61 -24.63 21.24 26.42
N ALA A 62 -25.37 20.77 25.41
CA ALA A 62 -26.84 20.73 25.45
C ALA A 62 -27.40 19.64 26.41
N ALA A 63 -26.70 18.51 26.54
CA ALA A 63 -27.08 17.46 27.50
C ALA A 63 -26.80 17.89 28.95
N ALA A 64 -25.71 18.64 29.19
CA ALA A 64 -25.34 19.13 30.52
C ALA A 64 -26.33 20.17 31.08
N SER A 65 -26.92 21.03 30.23
CA SER A 65 -27.94 22.00 30.65
C SER A 65 -29.31 21.36 30.93
N THR A 66 -29.62 20.24 30.27
CA THR A 66 -30.87 19.50 30.48
C THR A 66 -30.86 18.68 31.79
N ALA A 67 -29.69 18.18 32.21
CA ALA A 67 -29.54 17.48 33.48
C ALA A 67 -29.67 18.39 34.72
N GLN A 68 -29.60 19.71 34.55
CA GLN A 68 -29.76 20.69 35.63
C GLN A 68 -31.21 21.12 35.88
N SER A 69 -32.16 20.83 34.97
CA SER A 69 -33.57 21.23 35.12
C SER A 69 -34.49 20.14 35.69
N LEU A 70 -34.05 18.88 35.72
CA LEU A 70 -34.83 17.76 36.27
C LEU A 70 -34.37 17.44 37.69
N GLY A 71 -34.85 18.27 38.64
CA GLY A 71 -34.63 18.13 40.08
C GLY A 71 -35.29 16.88 40.65
N GLY A 72 -34.63 15.73 40.54
CA GLY A 72 -34.93 14.51 41.30
C GLY A 72 -33.82 14.26 42.34
N ARG A 73 -34.13 14.44 43.62
CA ARG A 73 -33.20 14.21 44.75
C ARG A 73 -32.74 12.74 44.75
N PRO A 74 -31.42 12.44 44.69
CA PRO A 74 -30.95 11.10 44.99
C PRO A 74 -30.85 10.92 46.50
N GLU A 75 -31.49 9.85 46.97
CA GLU A 75 -31.28 9.29 48.30
C GLU A 75 -29.79 9.01 48.54
N SER A 76 -29.34 9.36 49.74
CA SER A 76 -28.01 9.07 50.23
C SER A 76 -28.09 7.88 51.17
N SER A 77 -27.57 6.73 50.77
CA SER A 77 -26.98 5.80 51.72
C SER A 77 -25.99 4.88 51.02
N LEU A 78 -24.71 5.17 51.26
CA LEU A 78 -23.66 4.23 51.64
C LEU A 78 -22.34 5.01 51.49
N SER A 79 -21.84 5.45 52.64
CA SER A 79 -20.58 6.15 52.86
C SER A 79 -19.46 5.61 51.97
N ARG A 80 -19.26 6.24 50.81
CA ARG A 80 -18.04 6.12 50.01
C ARG A 80 -17.18 7.35 50.32
N PRO A 81 -15.91 7.18 50.71
CA PRO A 81 -15.08 8.31 51.07
C PRO A 81 -14.96 9.30 49.88
N PRO A 82 -15.18 10.61 50.08
CA PRO A 82 -15.21 11.64 49.03
C PRO A 82 -13.91 11.76 48.22
N GLN A 83 -12.80 11.17 48.70
CA GLN A 83 -11.52 11.13 48.02
C GLN A 83 -11.54 10.32 46.70
N ARG A 84 -12.36 9.27 46.58
CA ARG A 84 -12.36 8.42 45.36
C ARG A 84 -12.93 9.11 44.12
N GLN A 85 -13.86 10.06 44.29
CA GLN A 85 -14.42 10.82 43.16
C GLN A 85 -13.45 11.88 42.62
N GLN A 86 -12.60 12.46 43.46
CA GLN A 86 -11.60 13.45 43.05
C GLN A 86 -10.51 12.81 42.19
N VAL A 87 -9.96 11.66 42.62
CA VAL A 87 -8.96 10.91 41.84
C VAL A 87 -9.52 10.43 40.50
N ALA A 88 -10.80 10.05 40.45
CA ALA A 88 -11.46 9.69 39.19
C ALA A 88 -11.54 10.88 38.21
N ARG A 89 -11.82 12.10 38.70
CA ARG A 89 -11.85 13.32 37.88
C ARG A 89 -10.47 13.72 37.36
N GLU A 90 -9.42 13.61 38.18
CA GLU A 90 -8.04 13.90 37.75
C GLU A 90 -7.54 12.93 36.66
N ARG A 91 -7.86 11.64 36.78
CA ARG A 91 -7.50 10.64 35.76
C ARG A 91 -8.18 10.93 34.43
N LEU A 92 -9.44 11.35 34.46
CA LEU A 92 -10.16 11.76 33.26
C LEU A 92 -9.51 13.00 32.62
N GLN A 93 -9.18 14.02 33.40
CA GLN A 93 -8.52 15.23 32.90
C GLN A 93 -7.19 14.93 32.22
N ARG A 94 -6.35 14.09 32.85
CA ARG A 94 -5.08 13.63 32.24
C ARG A 94 -5.32 12.88 30.94
N SER A 95 -6.29 11.95 30.93
CA SER A 95 -6.62 11.20 29.71
C SER A 95 -7.07 12.08 28.55
N ILE A 96 -7.84 13.16 28.81
CA ILE A 96 -8.26 14.11 27.77
C ILE A 96 -7.05 14.89 27.22
N GLN A 97 -6.10 15.28 28.08
CA GLN A 97 -4.87 15.94 27.64
C GLN A 97 -3.99 15.01 26.79
N ASP A 98 -3.83 13.76 27.21
CA ASP A 98 -3.07 12.75 26.48
C ASP A 98 -3.71 12.46 25.11
N LEU A 99 -5.05 12.37 25.04
CA LEU A 99 -5.78 12.19 23.80
C LEU A 99 -5.65 13.40 22.86
N ASN A 100 -5.73 14.63 23.39
CA ASN A 100 -5.54 15.85 22.60
C ASN A 100 -4.11 15.98 22.07
N PHE A 101 -3.12 15.59 22.86
CA PHE A 101 -1.73 15.54 22.43
C PHE A 101 -1.55 14.48 21.32
N ALA A 102 -2.03 13.26 21.53
CA ALA A 102 -1.96 12.19 20.56
C ALA A 102 -2.64 12.57 19.23
N ALA A 103 -3.84 13.17 19.27
CA ALA A 103 -4.56 13.61 18.09
C ALA A 103 -3.78 14.66 17.27
N ARG A 104 -3.15 15.64 17.93
CA ARG A 104 -2.31 16.65 17.26
C ARG A 104 -1.07 16.04 16.63
N MET A 105 -0.45 15.04 17.29
CA MET A 105 0.73 14.36 16.74
C MET A 105 0.38 13.54 15.49
N ILE A 106 -0.78 12.90 15.46
CA ILE A 106 -1.27 12.18 14.27
C ILE A 106 -1.51 13.18 13.14
N ALA A 107 -2.27 14.25 13.40
CA ALA A 107 -2.55 15.29 12.40
C ALA A 107 -1.26 15.95 11.86
N ALA A 108 -0.28 16.22 12.71
CA ALA A 108 1.00 16.78 12.29
C ALA A 108 1.79 15.82 11.39
N ARG A 109 1.77 14.51 11.66
CA ARG A 109 2.41 13.49 10.81
C ARG A 109 1.73 13.37 9.45
N GLU A 110 0.40 13.36 9.43
CA GLU A 110 -0.37 13.35 8.17
C GLU A 110 -0.06 14.58 7.32
N ALA A 111 -0.08 15.76 7.92
CA ALA A 111 0.25 17.01 7.23
C ALA A 111 1.69 17.01 6.69
N ALA A 112 2.65 16.53 7.48
CA ALA A 112 4.05 16.43 7.06
C ALA A 112 4.23 15.46 5.88
N GLN A 113 3.52 14.32 5.86
CA GLN A 113 3.58 13.36 4.76
C GLN A 113 2.98 13.92 3.47
N VAL A 114 1.82 14.59 3.55
CA VAL A 114 1.20 15.23 2.39
C VAL A 114 2.06 16.37 1.86
N ALA A 115 2.65 17.18 2.74
CA ALA A 115 3.59 18.23 2.37
C ALA A 115 4.84 17.66 1.67
N ALA A 116 5.41 16.57 2.20
CA ALA A 116 6.55 15.89 1.59
C ALA A 116 6.23 15.34 0.19
N ARG A 117 5.06 14.70 0.01
CA ARG A 117 4.61 14.23 -1.31
C ARG A 117 4.43 15.38 -2.30
N ARG A 118 3.81 16.48 -1.86
CA ARG A 118 3.61 17.67 -2.69
C ARG A 118 4.94 18.33 -3.07
N ALA A 119 5.88 18.41 -2.14
CA ALA A 119 7.24 18.88 -2.42
C ALA A 119 7.95 17.98 -3.44
N ALA A 120 7.81 16.66 -3.29
CA ALA A 120 8.38 15.70 -4.25
C ALA A 120 7.78 15.83 -5.66
N LEU A 121 6.49 16.16 -5.78
CA LEU A 121 5.81 16.42 -7.07
C LEU A 121 6.31 17.71 -7.74
N ASN A 122 6.58 18.74 -6.96
CA ASN A 122 7.05 20.04 -7.45
C ASN A 122 8.56 20.12 -7.65
N ALA A 123 9.32 19.14 -7.13
CA ALA A 123 10.75 19.08 -7.34
C ALA A 123 11.06 18.94 -8.85
N PRO A 124 12.04 19.69 -9.38
CA PRO A 124 12.54 19.45 -10.73
C PRO A 124 12.95 17.98 -10.90
N SER A 125 12.66 17.40 -12.06
CA SER A 125 13.05 16.04 -12.43
C SER A 125 13.81 16.13 -13.74
N ASP A 126 15.08 15.76 -13.72
CA ASP A 126 15.92 15.73 -14.92
C ASP A 126 15.71 14.42 -15.71
N ILE A 127 14.90 13.49 -15.18
CA ILE A 127 14.56 12.24 -15.83
C ILE A 127 13.51 12.48 -16.93
N PRO A 128 13.84 12.21 -18.20
CA PRO A 128 12.90 12.36 -19.32
C PRO A 128 11.75 11.34 -19.24
N ASP A 129 10.62 11.71 -19.86
CA ASP A 129 9.46 10.82 -19.98
C ASP A 129 9.53 9.95 -21.26
N GLY A 130 9.19 8.66 -21.13
CA GLY A 130 9.04 7.74 -22.25
C GLY A 130 10.31 7.04 -22.78
N LEU A 131 10.18 6.50 -23.98
CA LEU A 131 11.19 5.80 -24.79
C LEU A 131 12.15 6.80 -25.45
N VAL A 132 13.06 7.37 -24.67
CA VAL A 132 13.98 8.42 -25.10
C VAL A 132 15.35 8.27 -24.45
N GLU A 133 16.36 8.96 -24.98
CA GLU A 133 17.70 9.01 -24.40
C GLU A 133 17.66 9.48 -22.94
N GLY A 134 18.28 8.73 -22.02
CA GLY A 134 18.27 9.02 -20.58
C GLY A 134 16.96 8.66 -19.86
N GLY A 135 15.90 8.31 -20.58
CA GLY A 135 14.66 7.73 -20.04
C GLY A 135 14.68 6.21 -20.12
N LEU A 136 13.68 5.64 -20.79
CA LEU A 136 13.66 4.21 -21.15
C LEU A 136 14.34 4.01 -22.50
N LYS A 137 15.42 3.24 -22.54
CA LYS A 137 16.16 2.97 -23.78
C LYS A 137 16.56 1.51 -23.86
N ILE A 138 16.14 0.85 -24.94
CA ILE A 138 16.48 -0.56 -25.19
C ILE A 138 17.98 -0.67 -25.47
N ASP A 139 18.62 -1.70 -24.92
CA ASP A 139 20.02 -1.99 -25.22
C ASP A 139 20.14 -2.54 -26.64
N THR A 140 20.85 -1.80 -27.50
CA THR A 140 21.13 -2.19 -28.89
C THR A 140 22.59 -2.55 -29.12
N ASN A 141 23.42 -2.58 -28.07
CA ASN A 141 24.82 -2.98 -28.17
C ASN A 141 24.91 -4.48 -28.49
N ALA A 142 25.64 -4.85 -29.55
CA ALA A 142 25.73 -6.23 -30.01
C ALA A 142 26.15 -7.27 -28.95
N LEU A 143 26.87 -6.86 -27.90
CA LEU A 143 27.38 -7.76 -26.86
C LEU A 143 26.43 -7.94 -25.67
N SER A 144 25.50 -7.01 -25.47
CA SER A 144 24.62 -6.97 -24.30
C SER A 144 23.15 -6.80 -24.62
N ALA A 145 22.80 -6.53 -25.88
CA ALA A 145 21.44 -6.51 -26.38
C ALA A 145 20.73 -7.85 -26.13
N GLY A 146 19.43 -7.78 -25.91
CA GLY A 146 18.61 -8.95 -25.67
C GLY A 146 17.17 -8.56 -25.39
N TRP A 147 16.27 -9.03 -26.24
CA TRP A 147 14.83 -8.82 -26.08
C TRP A 147 14.14 -10.13 -26.44
N SER A 148 13.65 -10.84 -25.43
CA SER A 148 13.09 -12.19 -25.59
C SER A 148 11.74 -12.30 -24.92
N ASN A 149 10.84 -13.03 -25.58
CA ASN A 149 9.48 -13.33 -25.10
C ASN A 149 8.64 -12.09 -24.76
N ALA A 150 8.88 -10.98 -25.44
CA ALA A 150 8.02 -9.80 -25.39
C ALA A 150 8.04 -9.10 -26.75
N LYS A 151 6.95 -8.39 -27.09
CA LYS A 151 6.92 -7.47 -28.22
C LYS A 151 7.78 -6.24 -27.92
N ALA A 152 8.18 -5.51 -28.96
CA ALA A 152 8.82 -4.21 -28.78
C ALA A 152 7.90 -3.26 -28.00
N PRO A 153 8.44 -2.38 -27.14
CA PRO A 153 7.62 -1.48 -26.34
C PRO A 153 6.88 -0.49 -27.24
N VAL A 154 5.63 -0.22 -26.90
CA VAL A 154 4.78 0.76 -27.58
C VAL A 154 4.53 1.93 -26.65
N GLN A 155 4.91 3.13 -27.08
CA GLN A 155 4.64 4.35 -26.34
C GLN A 155 3.32 4.99 -26.79
N THR A 156 2.50 5.40 -25.84
CA THR A 156 1.35 6.27 -26.06
C THR A 156 1.44 7.50 -25.15
N VAL A 157 0.97 8.64 -25.65
CA VAL A 157 0.99 9.91 -24.92
C VAL A 157 -0.43 10.48 -24.90
N VAL A 158 -0.92 10.81 -23.71
CA VAL A 158 -2.24 11.42 -23.50
C VAL A 158 -2.06 12.63 -22.58
N GLY A 159 -2.14 13.83 -23.14
CA GLY A 159 -1.72 15.05 -22.44
C GLY A 159 -0.23 14.95 -22.08
N ASP A 160 0.11 15.22 -20.82
CA ASP A 160 1.49 15.10 -20.32
C ASP A 160 1.84 13.69 -19.84
N GLN A 161 0.88 12.74 -19.86
CA GLN A 161 1.10 11.38 -19.39
C GLN A 161 1.60 10.48 -20.51
N THR A 162 2.70 9.79 -20.27
CA THR A 162 3.30 8.82 -21.19
C THR A 162 3.11 7.42 -20.64
N THR A 163 2.60 6.49 -21.46
CA THR A 163 2.58 5.06 -21.13
C THR A 163 3.50 4.32 -22.09
N VAL A 164 4.41 3.52 -21.54
CA VAL A 164 5.24 2.57 -22.28
C VAL A 164 4.71 1.17 -21.98
N LEU A 165 4.01 0.59 -22.96
CA LEU A 165 3.42 -0.74 -22.89
C LEU A 165 4.41 -1.79 -23.40
N ILE A 166 4.60 -2.84 -22.63
CA ILE A 166 5.41 -4.01 -23.00
C ILE A 166 4.50 -5.24 -22.90
N GLU A 167 4.16 -5.82 -24.04
CA GLU A 167 3.36 -7.05 -24.10
C GLU A 167 4.28 -8.27 -24.06
N GLN A 168 4.18 -9.04 -22.98
CA GLN A 168 4.93 -10.28 -22.81
C GLN A 168 4.23 -11.41 -23.58
N THR A 169 5.02 -12.32 -24.17
CA THR A 169 4.51 -13.40 -25.04
C THR A 169 4.77 -14.82 -24.52
N ALA A 170 5.52 -14.97 -23.42
CA ALA A 170 5.72 -16.25 -22.73
C ALA A 170 5.80 -16.06 -21.20
N ASP A 171 5.81 -17.14 -20.44
CA ASP A 171 5.83 -17.12 -18.96
C ASP A 171 7.04 -16.41 -18.34
N LYS A 172 8.18 -16.40 -19.05
CA LYS A 172 9.41 -15.72 -18.67
C LYS A 172 9.93 -14.85 -19.81
N ALA A 173 10.19 -13.57 -19.53
CA ALA A 173 10.81 -12.65 -20.48
C ALA A 173 12.11 -12.05 -19.95
N ILE A 174 13.04 -11.76 -20.86
CA ILE A 174 14.28 -11.04 -20.57
C ILE A 174 14.38 -9.84 -21.50
N LEU A 175 14.46 -8.66 -20.90
CA LEU A 175 14.51 -7.36 -21.55
C LEU A 175 15.77 -6.63 -21.10
N ASN A 176 16.68 -6.41 -22.04
CA ASN A 176 17.91 -5.67 -21.80
C ASN A 176 17.72 -4.20 -22.21
N TRP A 177 18.03 -3.32 -21.27
CA TRP A 177 17.89 -1.88 -21.37
C TRP A 177 19.28 -1.25 -21.29
N GLU A 178 19.54 -0.28 -22.14
CA GLU A 178 20.68 0.62 -21.95
C GLU A 178 20.39 1.49 -20.73
N THR A 179 19.23 2.15 -20.70
CA THR A 179 18.75 2.90 -19.53
C THR A 179 17.35 2.47 -19.16
N PHE A 180 17.09 2.36 -17.86
CA PHE A 180 15.75 2.14 -17.31
C PHE A 180 15.47 3.22 -16.27
N ASN A 181 15.15 4.41 -16.75
CA ASN A 181 14.69 5.52 -15.92
C ASN A 181 13.23 5.80 -16.26
N VAL A 182 12.39 5.94 -15.23
CA VAL A 182 10.95 6.16 -15.40
C VAL A 182 10.64 7.57 -14.96
N GLY A 183 10.47 8.48 -15.93
CA GLY A 183 10.11 9.86 -15.68
C GLY A 183 8.79 10.00 -14.91
N ARG A 184 8.60 11.15 -14.26
CA ARG A 184 7.47 11.40 -13.33
C ARG A 184 6.10 11.15 -13.97
N ASN A 185 5.96 11.45 -15.26
CA ASN A 185 4.71 11.30 -15.99
C ASN A 185 4.70 10.03 -16.85
N THR A 186 5.68 9.14 -16.65
CA THR A 186 5.80 7.88 -17.36
C THR A 186 5.23 6.73 -16.53
N THR A 187 4.41 5.91 -17.18
CA THR A 187 4.00 4.59 -16.68
C THR A 187 4.61 3.52 -17.57
N VAL A 188 5.45 2.64 -17.00
CA VAL A 188 5.85 1.39 -17.65
C VAL A 188 4.83 0.33 -17.26
N ARG A 189 4.14 -0.23 -18.25
CA ARG A 189 3.14 -1.28 -18.04
C ARG A 189 3.58 -2.57 -18.74
N PHE A 190 3.77 -3.61 -17.94
CA PHE A 190 3.99 -4.97 -18.43
C PHE A 190 2.64 -5.69 -18.51
N GLU A 191 2.19 -5.94 -19.74
CA GLU A 191 1.02 -6.78 -20.00
C GLU A 191 1.49 -8.23 -19.99
N GLN A 192 1.24 -8.90 -18.86
CA GLN A 192 1.66 -10.26 -18.57
C GLN A 192 0.60 -10.95 -17.71
N ASN A 193 0.53 -12.29 -17.73
CA ASN A 193 -0.33 -13.01 -16.80
C ASN A 193 0.20 -12.92 -15.35
N ALA A 194 -0.67 -13.14 -14.36
CA ALA A 194 -0.34 -12.95 -12.95
C ALA A 194 0.73 -13.91 -12.39
N ASP A 195 0.94 -15.07 -13.03
CA ASP A 195 1.95 -16.06 -12.69
C ASP A 195 3.26 -15.88 -13.48
N TRP A 196 3.29 -14.95 -14.44
CA TRP A 196 4.44 -14.69 -15.29
C TRP A 196 5.48 -13.79 -14.62
N SER A 197 6.67 -13.77 -15.21
CA SER A 197 7.80 -12.96 -14.75
C SER A 197 8.54 -12.28 -15.89
N VAL A 198 8.97 -11.05 -15.65
CA VAL A 198 9.84 -10.29 -16.55
C VAL A 198 11.13 -9.90 -15.84
N LEU A 199 12.26 -10.12 -16.51
CA LEU A 199 13.58 -9.70 -16.07
C LEU A 199 14.06 -8.51 -16.90
N ASN A 200 14.13 -7.35 -16.28
CA ASN A 200 14.70 -6.12 -16.82
C ASN A 200 16.16 -6.02 -16.36
N ARG A 201 17.11 -6.09 -17.29
CA ARG A 201 18.55 -5.91 -17.01
C ARG A 201 19.00 -4.58 -17.60
N VAL A 202 19.68 -3.77 -16.79
CA VAL A 202 20.16 -2.45 -17.20
C VAL A 202 21.68 -2.47 -17.39
N ASN A 203 22.11 -2.02 -18.55
CA ASN A 203 23.50 -1.92 -18.98
C ASN A 203 23.84 -0.47 -19.34
N ASP A 204 23.71 0.47 -18.38
CA ASP A 204 23.96 1.89 -18.64
C ASP A 204 25.47 2.11 -18.90
N PRO A 205 25.86 2.60 -20.10
CA PRO A 205 27.26 2.78 -20.47
C PRO A 205 27.96 3.88 -19.66
N GLN A 206 27.20 4.76 -19.02
CA GLN A 206 27.68 5.81 -18.14
C GLN A 206 27.71 5.38 -16.65
N ALA A 207 27.43 4.11 -16.36
CA ALA A 207 27.42 3.55 -15.01
C ALA A 207 26.48 4.27 -14.03
N ARG A 208 25.34 4.77 -14.53
CA ARG A 208 24.35 5.49 -13.71
C ARG A 208 23.31 4.53 -13.10
N PRO A 209 22.76 4.87 -11.91
CA PRO A 209 21.66 4.11 -11.32
C PRO A 209 20.38 4.28 -12.16
N SER A 210 19.43 3.37 -11.95
CA SER A 210 18.07 3.53 -12.45
C SER A 210 17.28 4.46 -11.54
N GLU A 211 16.69 5.50 -12.09
CA GLU A 211 15.88 6.48 -11.37
C GLU A 211 14.40 6.31 -11.72
N ILE A 212 13.59 5.90 -10.73
CA ILE A 212 12.17 5.62 -10.90
C ILE A 212 11.38 6.73 -10.21
N HIS A 213 10.81 7.64 -10.99
CA HIS A 213 10.01 8.78 -10.51
C HIS A 213 8.53 8.64 -10.86
N GLY A 214 8.21 7.88 -11.91
CA GLY A 214 6.85 7.55 -12.33
C GLY A 214 6.37 6.19 -11.84
N SER A 215 5.60 5.50 -12.69
CA SER A 215 4.86 4.30 -12.30
C SER A 215 5.36 3.03 -13.00
N ILE A 216 5.40 1.92 -12.26
CA ILE A 216 5.61 0.56 -12.80
C ILE A 216 4.37 -0.28 -12.48
N GLN A 217 3.77 -0.86 -13.51
CA GLN A 217 2.54 -1.66 -13.41
C GLN A 217 2.72 -3.04 -14.06
N ALA A 218 2.28 -4.09 -13.36
CA ALA A 218 2.24 -5.44 -13.92
C ALA A 218 1.30 -6.35 -13.10
N ASP A 219 0.62 -7.31 -13.74
CA ASP A 219 -0.15 -8.31 -12.99
C ASP A 219 0.74 -9.41 -12.39
N GLY A 220 1.87 -9.72 -13.04
CA GLY A 220 2.86 -10.71 -12.61
C GLY A 220 4.05 -10.12 -11.84
N GLN A 221 5.16 -10.84 -11.88
CA GLN A 221 6.41 -10.50 -11.18
C GLN A 221 7.33 -9.64 -12.07
N VAL A 222 7.99 -8.64 -11.48
CA VAL A 222 8.95 -7.78 -12.16
C VAL A 222 10.29 -7.85 -11.43
N TYR A 223 11.34 -8.22 -12.16
CA TYR A 223 12.72 -8.17 -11.69
C TYR A 223 13.42 -7.00 -12.40
N LEU A 224 14.00 -6.07 -11.63
CA LEU A 224 14.80 -4.96 -12.14
C LEU A 224 16.21 -5.07 -11.58
N ILE A 225 17.17 -5.27 -12.47
CA ILE A 225 18.58 -5.44 -12.13
C ILE A 225 19.39 -4.32 -12.76
N ASN A 226 19.97 -3.46 -11.92
CA ASN A 226 20.95 -2.46 -12.35
C ASN A 226 22.11 -2.46 -11.36
N ARG A 227 23.29 -2.88 -11.81
CA ARG A 227 24.48 -3.00 -10.96
C ARG A 227 24.94 -1.66 -10.37
N ASN A 228 24.55 -0.56 -10.99
CA ASN A 228 24.89 0.79 -10.56
C ASN A 228 23.97 1.31 -9.44
N GLY A 229 22.88 0.58 -9.14
CA GLY A 229 21.88 0.96 -8.14
C GLY A 229 20.53 1.29 -8.75
N ILE A 230 19.52 1.34 -7.87
CA ILE A 230 18.13 1.65 -8.24
C ILE A 230 17.58 2.59 -7.16
N VAL A 231 17.05 3.74 -7.58
CA VAL A 231 16.51 4.79 -6.72
C VAL A 231 15.03 4.99 -7.04
N PHE A 232 14.19 4.93 -6.02
CA PHE A 232 12.77 5.24 -6.10
C PHE A 232 12.52 6.64 -5.53
N GLY A 233 12.09 7.55 -6.40
CA GLY A 233 11.74 8.93 -6.04
C GLY A 233 10.45 8.99 -5.22
N GLY A 234 10.22 10.12 -4.55
CA GLY A 234 9.05 10.33 -3.66
C GLY A 234 7.69 10.32 -4.36
N THR A 235 7.65 10.31 -5.69
CA THR A 235 6.42 10.21 -6.50
C THR A 235 6.25 8.86 -7.18
N SER A 236 7.24 7.97 -7.03
CA SER A 236 7.18 6.66 -7.65
C SER A 236 6.00 5.84 -7.13
N GLN A 237 5.40 5.06 -8.01
CA GLN A 237 4.36 4.10 -7.66
C GLN A 237 4.67 2.76 -8.31
N VAL A 238 4.61 1.70 -7.52
CA VAL A 238 4.81 0.33 -8.01
C VAL A 238 3.58 -0.47 -7.67
N ASN A 239 2.89 -0.95 -8.70
CA ASN A 239 1.78 -1.87 -8.57
C ASN A 239 2.09 -3.14 -9.36
N THR A 240 2.63 -4.13 -8.66
CA THR A 240 3.02 -5.42 -9.23
C THR A 240 2.65 -6.53 -8.25
N ARG A 241 2.57 -7.79 -8.72
CA ARG A 241 2.45 -8.92 -7.78
C ARG A 241 3.67 -9.02 -6.86
N SER A 242 4.85 -8.84 -7.44
CA SER A 242 6.10 -8.76 -6.72
C SER A 242 7.08 -7.93 -7.53
N LEU A 243 7.83 -7.06 -6.85
CA LEU A 243 8.97 -6.36 -7.40
C LEU A 243 10.23 -6.84 -6.69
N VAL A 244 11.21 -7.27 -7.46
CA VAL A 244 12.57 -7.52 -6.99
C VAL A 244 13.50 -6.51 -7.67
N ALA A 245 14.10 -5.62 -6.88
CA ALA A 245 15.08 -4.65 -7.35
C ALA A 245 16.45 -5.00 -6.75
N SER A 246 17.48 -5.16 -7.60
CA SER A 246 18.81 -5.57 -7.15
C SER A 246 19.93 -4.79 -7.83
N ALA A 247 20.89 -4.36 -7.02
CA ALA A 247 22.19 -3.86 -7.47
C ALA A 247 23.24 -4.97 -7.66
N LEU A 248 22.91 -6.21 -7.33
CA LEU A 248 23.75 -7.38 -7.58
C LEU A 248 23.37 -8.02 -8.92
N ALA A 249 24.41 -8.44 -9.66
CA ALA A 249 24.22 -9.27 -10.83
C ALA A 249 23.60 -10.61 -10.43
N ILE A 250 22.49 -11.00 -11.08
CA ILE A 250 22.02 -12.38 -11.02
C ILE A 250 22.90 -13.19 -11.95
N HIS A 251 23.84 -13.94 -11.38
CA HIS A 251 24.56 -14.99 -12.11
C HIS A 251 23.67 -16.23 -12.14
N GLY A 252 23.33 -16.69 -13.35
CA GLY A 252 22.37 -17.77 -13.55
C GLY A 252 22.80 -19.08 -12.88
N GLY A 253 22.01 -19.52 -11.90
CA GLY A 253 21.85 -20.93 -11.59
C GLY A 253 20.57 -21.43 -12.26
N ALA A 254 20.73 -22.29 -13.27
CA ALA A 254 19.73 -23.14 -13.93
C ALA A 254 18.27 -22.66 -13.92
N ILE A 255 17.87 -22.01 -15.02
CA ILE A 255 16.54 -22.18 -15.63
C ILE A 255 16.79 -22.58 -17.08
N GLU A 256 17.27 -23.81 -17.25
CA GLU A 256 17.10 -24.60 -18.48
C GLU A 256 15.92 -25.56 -18.30
#